data_AF-A0A1W9MTZ2-F1
#
_entry.id   AF-A0A1W9MTZ2-F1
#
_cell.length_a   1.000
_cell.length_b   1.000
_cell.length_c   1.000
_cell.angle_alpha   90.00
_cell.angle_beta   90.00
_cell.angle_gamma   90.00
#
_symmetry.space_group_name_H-M   'P 1'
#
loop_
_entity.id
_entity.type
_entity.pdbx_description
1 polymer ?
#
loop_
_entity_poly.entity_id
_entity_poly.type
_entity_poly.pdbx_seq_one_letter_code
_entity_poly.pdbx_strand_id
1 'polypeptide(L)'
;ELGKWVEHTLSAKTKLSLQYSHPPAFKPLSKICRNGGGCGICGILGIIGVLSDGSFALCGIGETVPELIFGNAATDSLEEVWNKTRVLKELRQGLPENLGGICKECIMKRVCLGNCIAMNYAGSKNLWAPFWYCEEAWKAGLFPTSRMRS
;
A
#
# COMPACT_ATOMS: atom_id res chain seq x y z
N GLU A 1 -10.85 -8.52 16.70
CA GLU A 1 -11.94 -9.52 16.60
C GLU A 1 -12.34 -9.90 15.17
N LEU A 2 -12.97 -9.04 14.36
CA LEU A 2 -13.50 -9.44 13.04
C LEU A 2 -12.45 -10.00 12.08
N GLY A 3 -11.29 -9.35 11.94
CA GLY A 3 -10.22 -9.81 11.03
C GLY A 3 -9.68 -11.20 11.37
N LYS A 4 -9.50 -11.49 12.66
CA LYS A 4 -9.09 -12.83 13.13
C LYS A 4 -10.14 -13.89 12.80
N TRP A 5 -11.42 -13.57 13.01
CA TRP A 5 -12.52 -14.48 12.67
C TRP A 5 -12.59 -14.77 11.16
N VAL A 6 -12.41 -13.75 10.30
CA VAL A 6 -12.37 -13.94 8.84
C VAL A 6 -11.17 -14.81 8.44
N GLU A 7 -9.97 -14.53 8.95
CA GLU A 7 -8.77 -15.30 8.61
C GLU A 7 -8.83 -16.75 9.11
N HIS A 8 -9.25 -16.99 10.35
CA HIS A 8 -9.14 -18.31 10.98
C HIS A 8 -10.40 -19.17 10.86
N THR A 9 -11.58 -18.58 10.83
CA THR A 9 -12.85 -19.32 10.90
C THR A 9 -13.58 -19.30 9.57
N LEU A 10 -13.87 -18.11 9.04
CA LEU A 10 -14.68 -18.00 7.82
C LEU A 10 -13.94 -18.56 6.61
N SER A 11 -12.65 -18.23 6.46
CA SER A 11 -11.88 -18.68 5.30
C SER A 11 -11.63 -20.19 5.25
N ALA A 12 -11.71 -20.88 6.39
CA ALA A 12 -11.64 -22.34 6.45
C ALA A 12 -12.98 -23.02 6.10
N LYS A 13 -14.10 -22.32 6.28
CA LYS A 13 -15.46 -22.86 6.06
C LYS A 13 -15.96 -22.75 4.63
N THR A 14 -15.29 -22.00 3.76
CA THR A 14 -15.71 -21.78 2.38
C THR A 14 -14.60 -22.09 1.39
N LYS A 15 -14.99 -22.55 0.19
CA LYS A 15 -14.09 -22.72 -0.96
C LYS A 15 -13.85 -21.40 -1.71
N LEU A 16 -14.63 -20.35 -1.40
CA LEU A 16 -14.50 -19.03 -2.02
C LEU A 16 -13.22 -18.33 -1.55
N SER A 17 -12.53 -17.68 -2.49
CA SER A 17 -11.37 -16.83 -2.16
C SER A 17 -11.84 -15.53 -1.52
N LEU A 18 -11.68 -15.42 -0.20
CA LEU A 18 -11.96 -14.19 0.54
C LEU A 18 -10.79 -13.22 0.41
N GLN A 19 -11.04 -12.08 -0.24
CA GLN A 19 -10.09 -10.98 -0.34
C GLN A 19 -10.69 -9.74 0.32
N TYR A 20 -9.96 -9.16 1.25
CA TYR A 20 -10.33 -7.92 1.91
C TYR A 20 -9.06 -7.13 2.24
N SER A 21 -9.23 -5.83 2.44
CA SER A 21 -8.15 -4.85 2.61
C SER A 21 -7.47 -4.94 3.99
N HIS A 22 -6.97 -6.13 4.32
CA HIS A 22 -6.22 -6.40 5.54
C HIS A 22 -4.72 -6.35 5.27
N PRO A 23 -3.94 -5.54 6.01
CA PRO A 23 -2.52 -5.43 5.76
C PRO A 23 -1.80 -6.77 5.96
N PRO A 24 -0.73 -7.04 5.18
CA PRO A 24 0.07 -8.27 5.30
C PRO A 24 0.57 -8.58 6.72
N ALA A 25 0.80 -7.55 7.55
CA ALA A 25 1.23 -7.74 8.94
C ALA A 25 0.27 -8.63 9.77
N PHE A 26 -1.02 -8.57 9.48
CA PHE A 26 -2.06 -9.31 10.21
C PHE A 26 -2.45 -10.63 9.56
N LYS A 27 -1.93 -10.92 8.35
CA LYS A 27 -2.23 -12.16 7.62
C LYS A 27 -1.33 -13.31 8.10
N PRO A 28 -1.85 -14.55 8.12
CA PRO A 28 -1.04 -15.73 8.39
C PRO A 28 -0.03 -15.96 7.24
N LEU A 29 1.17 -16.43 7.58
CA LEU A 29 2.26 -16.65 6.61
C LEU A 29 1.85 -17.61 5.49
N SER A 30 1.07 -18.64 5.82
CA SER A 30 0.56 -19.61 4.84
C SER A 30 -0.21 -18.94 3.70
N LYS A 31 -0.98 -17.87 3.95
CA LYS A 31 -1.70 -17.14 2.90
C LYS A 31 -0.80 -16.19 2.11
N ILE A 32 0.24 -15.63 2.74
CA ILE A 32 1.22 -14.76 2.08
C ILE A 32 2.06 -15.59 1.10
N CYS A 33 2.52 -16.77 1.51
CA CYS A 33 3.41 -17.62 0.73
C CYS A 33 2.69 -18.45 -0.36
N ARG A 34 1.40 -18.79 -0.19
CA ARG A 34 0.69 -19.70 -1.11
C ARG A 34 0.39 -19.10 -2.50
N ASN A 35 0.39 -17.78 -2.65
CA ASN A 35 -0.06 -17.10 -3.87
C ASN A 35 1.04 -16.30 -4.59
N GLY A 36 2.24 -16.86 -4.75
CA GLY A 36 3.26 -16.28 -5.64
C GLY A 36 3.55 -14.79 -5.42
N GLY A 37 3.45 -14.33 -4.17
CA GLY A 37 3.89 -13.00 -3.71
C GLY A 37 3.07 -11.77 -4.10
N GLY A 38 2.06 -11.84 -4.97
CA GLY A 38 1.46 -10.62 -5.56
C GLY A 38 -0.02 -10.35 -5.32
N CYS A 39 -0.81 -11.31 -4.84
CA CYS A 39 -2.26 -11.15 -4.81
C CYS A 39 -2.71 -10.22 -3.66
N GLY A 40 -3.11 -8.99 -4.01
CA GLY A 40 -3.62 -7.98 -3.07
C GLY A 40 -2.59 -7.00 -2.52
N ILE A 41 -1.40 -6.92 -3.12
CA ILE A 41 -0.38 -5.92 -2.78
C ILE A 41 -0.34 -4.87 -3.90
N CYS A 42 -0.34 -3.60 -3.52
CA CYS A 42 -0.21 -2.50 -4.48
C CYS A 42 1.18 -2.52 -5.14
N GLY A 43 1.21 -2.60 -6.47
CA GLY A 43 2.44 -2.52 -7.27
C GLY A 43 2.99 -1.10 -7.42
N ILE A 44 2.98 -0.30 -6.35
CA ILE A 44 3.21 1.16 -6.36
C ILE A 44 4.48 1.61 -7.10
N LEU A 45 5.50 0.76 -7.19
CA LEU A 45 6.76 1.06 -7.87
C LEU A 45 6.70 0.93 -9.40
N GLY A 46 5.70 0.23 -9.92
CA GLY A 46 5.57 -0.15 -11.34
C GLY A 46 4.23 0.20 -11.96
N ILE A 47 3.42 1.04 -11.32
CA ILE A 47 2.11 1.46 -11.84
C ILE A 47 2.03 2.97 -11.98
N ILE A 48 1.26 3.40 -12.99
CA ILE A 48 0.74 4.76 -13.14
C ILE A 48 -0.73 4.63 -13.57
N GLY A 49 -1.60 5.43 -12.99
CA GLY A 49 -3.01 5.50 -13.36
C GLY A 49 -3.23 6.45 -14.52
N VAL A 50 -4.19 6.12 -15.40
CA VAL A 50 -4.73 7.04 -16.39
C VAL A 50 -6.19 7.28 -16.02
N LEU A 51 -6.53 8.52 -15.73
CA LEU A 51 -7.88 8.95 -15.36
C LEU A 51 -8.75 9.13 -16.60
N SER A 52 -10.06 9.30 -16.39
CA SER A 52 -11.05 9.39 -17.48
C SER A 52 -10.85 10.59 -18.42
N ASP A 53 -10.24 11.66 -17.92
CA ASP A 53 -9.86 12.88 -18.65
C ASP A 53 -8.49 12.76 -19.35
N GLY A 54 -7.85 11.60 -19.28
CA GLY A 54 -6.51 11.35 -19.81
C GLY A 54 -5.38 11.78 -18.86
N SER A 55 -5.68 12.26 -17.65
CA SER A 55 -4.65 12.67 -16.69
C SER A 55 -3.86 11.45 -16.17
N PHE A 56 -2.54 11.58 -16.15
CA PHE A 56 -1.64 10.62 -15.51
C PHE A 56 -1.59 10.88 -14.01
N ALA A 57 -1.84 9.87 -13.19
CA ALA A 57 -1.83 9.99 -11.73
C ALA A 57 -1.11 8.80 -11.07
N LEU A 58 -0.84 8.89 -9.76
CA LEU A 58 -0.21 7.81 -9.00
C LEU A 58 -1.01 6.49 -9.08
N CYS A 59 -2.33 6.61 -8.99
CA CYS A 59 -3.32 5.56 -9.25
C CYS A 59 -4.69 6.27 -9.40
N GLY A 60 -5.81 5.55 -9.26
CA GLY A 60 -7.14 6.16 -9.25
C GLY A 60 -7.38 7.20 -8.14
N ILE A 61 -6.47 7.35 -7.17
CA ILE A 61 -6.55 8.41 -6.14
C ILE A 61 -6.48 9.83 -6.73
N GLY A 62 -5.92 9.99 -7.94
CA GLY A 62 -5.78 11.31 -8.56
C GLY A 62 -7.12 12.05 -8.71
N GLU A 63 -8.23 11.31 -8.83
CA GLU A 63 -9.59 11.87 -8.86
C GLU A 63 -9.96 12.67 -7.61
N THR A 64 -9.40 12.30 -6.44
CA THR A 64 -9.69 12.95 -5.16
C THR A 64 -8.51 13.71 -4.57
N VAL A 65 -7.29 13.43 -5.04
CA VAL A 65 -6.05 14.07 -4.60
C VAL A 65 -5.30 14.60 -5.81
N PRO A 66 -5.64 15.82 -6.28
CA PRO A 66 -5.04 16.42 -7.49
C PRO A 66 -3.52 16.58 -7.39
N GLU A 67 -2.94 16.67 -6.19
CA GLU A 67 -1.48 16.75 -6.00
C GLU A 67 -0.73 15.47 -6.42
N LEU A 68 -1.46 14.39 -6.69
CA LEU A 68 -0.93 13.12 -7.20
C LEU A 68 -1.21 12.91 -8.70
N ILE A 69 -1.61 13.98 -9.40
CA ILE A 69 -1.66 14.05 -10.87
C ILE A 69 -0.32 14.61 -11.37
N PHE A 70 0.23 14.00 -12.42
CA PHE A 70 1.60 14.22 -12.89
C PHE A 70 1.71 14.69 -14.35
N GLY A 71 0.59 14.74 -15.08
CA GLY A 71 0.54 15.16 -16.48
C GLY A 71 -0.76 14.72 -17.15
N ASN A 72 -0.85 14.87 -18.46
CA ASN A 72 -1.99 14.41 -19.27
C ASN A 72 -1.52 13.71 -20.55
N ALA A 73 -2.17 12.59 -20.89
CA ALA A 73 -1.82 11.75 -22.04
C ALA A 73 -1.94 12.46 -23.40
N ALA A 74 -2.73 13.54 -23.49
CA ALA A 74 -2.86 14.32 -24.71
C ALA A 74 -1.66 15.26 -24.96
N THR A 75 -0.95 15.66 -23.91
CA THR A 75 0.09 16.71 -23.97
C THR A 75 1.47 16.22 -23.59
N ASP A 76 1.56 15.28 -22.65
CA ASP A 76 2.81 14.87 -22.02
C ASP A 76 3.23 13.47 -22.45
N SER A 77 4.54 13.28 -22.63
CA SER A 77 5.10 11.96 -22.87
C SER A 77 5.01 11.11 -21.60
N LEU A 78 4.43 9.91 -21.73
CA LEU A 78 4.39 8.93 -20.65
C LEU A 78 5.80 8.61 -20.11
N GLU A 79 6.80 8.50 -20.99
CA GLU A 79 8.18 8.24 -20.61
C GLU A 79 8.73 9.36 -19.72
N GLU A 80 8.46 10.61 -20.09
CA GLU A 80 8.91 11.76 -19.32
C GLU A 80 8.21 11.83 -17.97
N VAL A 81 6.89 11.68 -17.93
CA VAL A 81 6.13 11.66 -16.67
C VAL A 81 6.63 10.51 -15.78
N TRP A 82 6.79 9.31 -16.33
CA TRP A 82 7.21 8.12 -15.59
C TRP A 82 8.63 8.26 -15.01
N ASN A 83 9.57 8.79 -15.79
CA ASN A 83 10.98 8.83 -15.43
C ASN A 83 11.39 10.12 -14.72
N LYS A 84 10.72 11.25 -14.95
CA LYS A 84 11.14 12.58 -14.47
C LYS A 84 10.34 13.11 -13.28
N THR A 85 9.10 12.65 -13.08
CA THR A 85 8.25 13.09 -11.96
C THR A 85 8.93 12.88 -10.61
N ARG A 86 9.05 13.97 -9.83
CA ARG A 86 9.72 13.97 -8.52
C ARG A 86 9.14 12.94 -7.57
N VAL A 87 7.81 12.90 -7.41
CA VAL A 87 7.13 11.98 -6.49
C VAL A 87 7.41 10.52 -6.85
N LEU A 88 7.36 10.15 -8.13
CA LEU A 88 7.65 8.79 -8.57
C LEU A 88 9.11 8.39 -8.31
N LYS A 89 10.07 9.30 -8.53
CA LYS A 89 11.48 9.08 -8.19
C LYS A 89 11.67 8.88 -6.69
N GLU A 90 11.07 9.77 -5.89
CA GLU A 90 11.14 9.69 -4.43
C GLU A 90 10.61 8.34 -3.94
N LEU A 91 9.47 7.88 -4.44
CA LEU A 91 8.91 6.57 -4.06
C LEU A 91 9.83 5.41 -4.41
N ARG A 92 10.41 5.40 -5.62
CA ARG A 92 11.34 4.33 -6.04
C ARG A 92 12.63 4.31 -5.24
N GLN A 93 13.11 5.46 -4.78
CA GLN A 93 14.34 5.57 -3.99
C GLN A 93 14.09 5.37 -2.49
N GLY A 94 12.93 5.80 -1.99
CA GLY A 94 12.63 5.83 -0.57
C GLY A 94 11.93 4.57 -0.04
N LEU A 95 11.11 3.88 -0.84
CA LEU A 95 10.42 2.70 -0.36
C LEU A 95 11.31 1.46 -0.32
N PRO A 96 11.19 0.60 0.70
CA PRO A 96 10.37 0.75 1.92
C PRO A 96 11.11 1.41 3.10
N GLU A 97 12.34 1.88 2.91
CA GLU A 97 13.20 2.28 4.04
C GLU A 97 12.78 3.59 4.71
N ASN A 98 12.21 4.51 3.94
CA ASN A 98 11.77 5.81 4.45
C ASN A 98 10.41 5.76 5.16
N LEU A 99 9.69 4.62 5.15
CA LEU A 99 8.41 4.49 5.85
C LEU A 99 8.59 4.83 7.33
N GLY A 100 7.69 5.67 7.86
CA GLY A 100 7.65 6.10 9.25
C GLY A 100 6.69 5.29 10.11
N GLY A 101 6.57 5.70 11.38
CA GLY A 101 5.68 5.09 12.39
C GLY A 101 5.91 3.59 12.56
N ILE A 102 4.85 2.84 12.88
CA ILE A 102 4.95 1.38 13.04
C ILE A 102 5.38 0.65 11.76
N CYS A 103 5.13 1.24 10.58
CA CYS A 103 5.54 0.65 9.31
C CYS A 103 7.06 0.58 9.15
N LYS A 104 7.81 1.50 9.78
CA LYS A 104 9.28 1.48 9.82
C LYS A 104 9.83 0.22 10.48
N GLU A 105 9.20 -0.17 11.57
CA GLU A 105 9.60 -1.28 12.44
C GLU A 105 9.09 -2.64 11.97
N CYS A 106 8.16 -2.66 11.01
CA CYS A 106 7.54 -3.88 10.54
C CYS A 106 8.47 -4.70 9.61
N ILE A 107 8.73 -5.97 9.96
CA ILE A 107 9.54 -6.89 9.14
C ILE A 107 8.91 -7.16 7.76
N MET A 108 7.59 -6.97 7.63
CA MET A 108 6.85 -7.17 6.38
C MET A 108 6.92 -5.96 5.43
N LYS A 109 7.59 -4.86 5.80
CA LYS A 109 7.57 -3.61 5.02
C LYS A 109 8.10 -3.77 3.58
N ARG A 110 9.02 -4.71 3.33
CA ARG A 110 9.53 -5.00 1.98
C ARG A 110 8.48 -5.61 1.05
N VAL A 111 7.55 -6.38 1.61
CA VAL A 111 6.46 -6.99 0.87
C VAL A 111 5.25 -6.05 0.83
N CYS A 112 4.95 -5.38 1.94
CA CYS A 112 3.77 -4.54 2.09
C CYS A 112 3.89 -3.16 1.42
N LEU A 113 5.09 -2.58 1.40
CA LEU A 113 5.37 -1.23 0.87
C LEU A 113 4.45 -0.12 1.44
N GLY A 114 3.99 -0.26 2.69
CA GLY A 114 3.10 0.71 3.33
C GLY A 114 1.61 0.54 3.00
N ASN A 115 1.20 -0.60 2.41
CA ASN A 115 -0.17 -1.01 2.07
C ASN A 115 -0.85 -0.12 1.00
N CYS A 116 -1.00 1.18 1.25
CA CYS A 116 -1.50 2.15 0.27
C CYS A 116 -0.89 3.53 0.52
N ILE A 117 0.19 3.85 -0.20
CA ILE A 117 0.87 5.15 -0.09
C ILE A 117 -0.04 6.32 -0.44
N ALA A 118 -0.87 6.16 -1.47
CA ALA A 118 -1.87 7.13 -1.88
C ALA A 118 -2.81 7.52 -0.72
N MET A 119 -3.32 6.53 0.02
CA MET A 119 -4.20 6.76 1.16
C MET A 119 -3.46 7.41 2.33
N ASN A 120 -2.23 6.99 2.61
CA ASN A 120 -1.41 7.59 3.66
C ASN A 120 -1.18 9.07 3.36
N TYR A 121 -0.77 9.39 2.12
CA TYR A 121 -0.57 10.76 1.67
C TYR A 121 -1.86 11.59 1.71
N ALA A 122 -3.01 11.04 1.31
CA ALA A 122 -4.27 11.75 1.36
C ALA A 122 -4.62 12.23 2.80
N GLY A 123 -4.39 11.37 3.79
CA GLY A 123 -4.69 11.67 5.19
C GLY A 123 -3.64 12.51 5.92
N SER A 124 -2.36 12.39 5.56
CA SER A 124 -1.26 13.01 6.31
C SER A 124 -0.43 14.03 5.53
N LYS A 125 -0.64 14.15 4.21
CA LYS A 125 0.20 14.91 3.27
C LYS A 125 1.69 14.55 3.36
N ASN A 126 1.98 13.29 3.71
CA ASN A 126 3.33 12.75 3.86
C ASN A 126 3.42 11.38 3.19
N LEU A 127 4.27 11.25 2.17
CA LEU A 127 4.47 10.00 1.41
C LEU A 127 4.99 8.86 2.29
N TRP A 128 5.62 9.20 3.41
CA TRP A 128 6.27 8.29 4.33
C TRP A 128 5.44 7.96 5.56
N ALA A 129 4.21 8.48 5.64
CA ALA A 129 3.35 8.18 6.79
C ALA A 129 3.04 6.66 6.89
N PRO A 130 2.91 6.14 8.12
CA PRO A 130 2.49 4.76 8.33
C PRO A 130 1.07 4.56 7.81
N PHE A 131 0.73 3.32 7.47
CA PHE A 131 -0.66 2.98 7.15
C PHE A 131 -1.53 3.17 8.39
N TRP A 132 -2.56 4.02 8.29
CA TRP A 132 -3.40 4.44 9.41
C TRP A 132 -3.89 3.26 10.26
N TYR A 133 -4.32 2.16 9.62
CA TYR A 133 -4.83 0.98 10.30
C TYR A 133 -3.75 0.30 11.15
N CYS A 134 -2.52 0.21 10.64
CA CYS A 134 -1.41 -0.36 11.38
C CYS A 134 -1.03 0.51 12.56
N GLU A 135 -0.99 1.84 12.36
CA GLU A 135 -0.65 2.82 13.38
C GLU A 135 -1.68 2.81 14.53
N GLU A 136 -2.97 2.82 14.21
CA GLU A 136 -4.04 2.74 15.22
C GLU A 136 -4.06 1.38 15.93
N ALA A 137 -3.83 0.28 15.20
CA ALA A 137 -3.67 -1.03 15.82
C ALA A 137 -2.48 -1.07 16.78
N TRP A 138 -1.39 -0.36 16.48
CA TRP A 138 -0.25 -0.29 17.39
C TRP A 138 -0.57 0.49 18.66
N LYS A 139 -1.16 1.69 18.52
CA LYS A 139 -1.61 2.51 19.68
C LYS A 139 -2.59 1.75 20.57
N ALA A 140 -3.43 0.90 19.99
CA ALA A 140 -4.37 0.06 20.71
C ALA A 140 -3.75 -1.23 21.30
N GLY A 141 -2.45 -1.49 21.12
CA GLY A 141 -1.79 -2.71 21.58
C GLY A 141 -2.20 -3.98 20.80
N LEU A 142 -2.78 -3.83 19.61
CA LEU A 142 -3.30 -4.91 18.77
C LEU A 142 -2.36 -5.26 17.60
N PHE A 143 -1.34 -4.44 17.34
CA PHE A 143 -0.36 -4.73 16.29
C PHE A 143 0.49 -5.98 16.68
N PRO A 144 0.69 -6.96 15.78
CA PRO A 144 1.40 -8.18 16.12
C PRO A 144 2.88 -7.90 16.42
N THR A 145 3.31 -8.09 17.66
CA THR A 145 4.70 -7.89 18.09
C THR A 145 5.68 -8.80 17.34
N SER A 146 5.23 -9.99 16.93
CA SER A 146 5.98 -10.91 16.06
C SER A 146 6.27 -10.38 14.64
N ARG A 147 5.79 -9.19 14.32
CA ARG A 147 6.07 -8.47 13.06
C ARG A 147 6.95 -7.26 13.26
N MET A 148 7.31 -6.92 14.49
CA MET A 148 8.23 -5.83 14.77
C MET A 148 9.67 -6.36 14.75
N ARG A 149 10.63 -5.51 14.36
CA ARG A 149 12.05 -5.79 14.55
C ARG A 149 12.33 -5.80 16.06
N SER A 150 13.04 -6.84 16.51
CA SER A 150 13.58 -6.97 17.86
C SER A 150 14.74 -6.03 18.08
#